data_AF-A0A6B3HVX3-F1
#
_entry.id   AF-A0A6B3HVX3-F1
#
_cell.length_a   1.000
_cell.length_b   1.000
_cell.length_c   1.000
_cell.angle_alpha   90.00
_cell.angle_beta   90.00
_cell.angle_gamma   90.00
#
_symmetry.space_group_name_H-M   'P 1'
#
loop_
_entity.id
_entity.type
_entity.pdbx_description
1 polymer ?
#
loop_
_entity_poly.entity_id
_entity_poly.type
_entity_poly.pdbx_seq_one_letter_code
_entity_poly.pdbx_strand_id
1 'polypeptide(L)' 'LRIAVPNKGALSGSAMAMLHEAGYQQRKESKELVLVDPENEVEFFYLRPRDIAIYVSSGKLDIGITGRDL' A
#
# COMPACT_ATOMS: atom_id res chain seq x y z
N LEU A 1 -9.59 -4.52 6.11
CA LEU A 1 -8.42 -5.16 5.45
C LEU A 1 -7.22 -4.22 5.52
N ARG A 2 -6.01 -4.70 5.81
CA ARG A 2 -4.78 -3.88 5.95
C ARG A 2 -3.83 -4.16 4.78
N ILE A 3 -3.62 -3.16 3.91
CA ILE A 3 -2.89 -3.29 2.65
C ILE A 3 -1.61 -2.46 2.69
N ALA A 4 -0.47 -3.08 2.37
CA ALA A 4 0.80 -2.40 2.20
C ALA A 4 1.00 -1.93 0.75
N VAL A 5 1.39 -0.66 0.57
CA VAL A 5 1.63 -0.01 -0.74
C VAL A 5 3.05 0.58 -0.76
N PRO A 6 3.80 0.47 -1.87
CA PRO A 6 5.15 1.02 -1.93
C PRO A 6 5.13 2.55 -1.90
N ASN A 7 5.85 3.13 -0.96
CA ASN A 7 5.87 4.58 -0.74
C ASN A 7 6.75 5.36 -1.73
N LYS A 8 7.60 4.67 -2.50
CA LYS A 8 8.51 5.22 -3.50
C LYS A 8 8.97 4.16 -4.51
N GLY A 9 9.73 4.59 -5.51
CA GLY A 9 10.33 3.72 -6.52
C GLY A 9 9.39 3.45 -7.70
N ALA A 10 9.85 2.64 -8.64
CA ALA A 10 9.19 2.44 -9.93
C ALA A 10 7.76 1.88 -9.83
N LEU A 11 7.44 1.11 -8.78
CA LEU A 11 6.12 0.51 -8.57
C LEU A 11 5.13 1.44 -7.85
N SER A 12 5.58 2.53 -7.22
CA SER A 12 4.70 3.38 -6.40
C SER A 12 3.60 4.04 -7.22
N GLY A 13 3.95 4.64 -8.36
CA GLY A 13 2.97 5.31 -9.22
C GLY A 13 1.94 4.35 -9.81
N SER A 14 2.37 3.19 -10.32
CA SER A 14 1.46 2.20 -10.91
C SER A 14 0.56 1.52 -9.88
N ALA A 15 1.07 1.25 -8.67
CA ALA A 15 0.26 0.71 -7.58
C ALA A 15 -0.85 1.70 -7.17
N MET A 16 -0.53 2.98 -7.05
CA MET A 16 -1.49 4.04 -6.73
C MET A 16 -2.56 4.18 -7.82
N ALA A 17 -2.14 4.22 -9.09
CA ALA A 17 -3.06 4.31 -10.21
C ALA A 17 -4.05 3.13 -10.24
N MET A 18 -3.56 1.91 -10.06
CA MET A 18 -4.39 0.70 -10.00
C MET A 18 -5.42 0.75 -8.86
N LEU A 19 -5.00 1.17 -7.65
CA LEU A 19 -5.91 1.29 -6.51
C LEU A 19 -6.96 2.39 -6.72
N HIS A 20 -6.56 3.50 -7.32
CA HIS A 20 -7.48 4.59 -7.66
C HIS A 20 -8.51 4.16 -8.70
N GLU A 21 -8.07 3.47 -9.77
CA GLU A 21 -8.95 2.91 -10.80
C GLU A 21 -9.91 1.84 -10.24
N ALA A 22 -9.50 1.13 -9.19
CA ALA A 22 -10.33 0.19 -8.46
C ALA A 22 -11.32 0.85 -7.47
N GLY A 23 -11.30 2.18 -7.34
CA GLY A 23 -12.25 2.92 -6.49
C GLY A 23 -11.81 3.13 -5.04
N TYR A 24 -10.56 2.83 -4.70
CA TYR A 24 -10.04 3.07 -3.36
C TYR A 24 -9.58 4.51 -3.17
N GLN A 25 -9.75 5.04 -1.96
CA GLN A 25 -9.21 6.34 -1.59
C GLN A 25 -7.68 6.38 -1.76
N GLN A 26 -7.18 7.57 -2.10
CA GLN A 26 -5.75 7.82 -2.28
C GLN A 26 -5.26 8.85 -1.27
N ARG A 27 -4.00 8.71 -0.85
CA ARG A 27 -3.34 9.75 -0.04
C ARG A 27 -3.21 11.04 -0.84
N LYS A 28 -3.32 12.18 -0.16
CA LYS A 28 -3.17 13.50 -0.77
C LYS A 28 -1.72 13.90 -0.90
N GLU A 29 -0.90 13.51 0.07
CA GLU A 29 0.51 13.85 0.12
C GLU A 29 1.38 12.61 0.33
N SER A 30 2.55 12.58 -0.30
CA SER A 30 3.49 11.44 -0.20
C SER A 30 4.03 11.19 1.22
N LYS A 31 3.94 12.19 2.10
CA LYS A 31 4.31 12.10 3.52
C LYS A 31 3.28 11.36 4.38
N GLU A 32 2.05 11.19 3.89
CA GLU A 32 1.02 10.40 4.55
C GLU A 32 1.38 8.92 4.44
N LEU A 33 1.71 8.31 5.59
CA LEU A 33 2.14 6.92 5.67
C LEU A 33 1.00 5.94 5.98
N VAL A 34 -0.16 6.45 6.40
CA VAL A 34 -1.38 5.68 6.66
C VAL A 34 -2.55 6.43 6.05
N LEU A 35 -3.44 5.71 5.39
CA LEU A 35 -4.72 6.21 4.88
C LEU A 35 -5.81 5.22 5.27
N VAL A 36 -6.91 5.71 5.84
CA VAL A 36 -8.08 4.89 6.15
C VAL A 36 -9.15 5.20 5.11
N ASP A 37 -9.66 4.15 4.46
CA ASP A 37 -10.78 4.20 3.53
C ASP A 37 -12.00 3.53 4.19
N PRO A 38 -12.85 4.30 4.88
CA PRO A 38 -13.97 3.73 5.64
C PRO A 38 -15.09 3.18 4.74
N GLU A 39 -15.22 3.68 3.51
CA GLU A 39 -16.26 3.21 2.57
C GLU A 39 -15.96 1.79 2.09
N ASN A 40 -14.68 1.44 1.95
CA ASN A 40 -14.23 0.11 1.54
C ASN A 40 -13.76 -0.77 2.72
N GLU A 41 -13.79 -0.25 3.95
CA GLU A 41 -13.27 -0.93 5.15
C GLU A 41 -11.78 -1.35 5.01
N VAL A 42 -10.97 -0.48 4.40
CA VAL A 42 -9.54 -0.73 4.13
C VAL A 42 -8.64 0.29 4.82
N GLU A 43 -7.49 -0.17 5.32
CA GLU A 43 -6.39 0.67 5.78
C GLU A 43 -5.16 0.44 4.89
N PHE A 44 -4.64 1.52 4.30
CA PHE A 44 -3.43 1.50 3.48
C PHE A 44 -2.22 1.97 4.29
N PHE A 45 -1.12 1.22 4.19
CA PHE A 45 0.16 1.51 4.82
C PHE A 45 1.23 1.72 3.75
N TYR A 46 1.83 2.92 3.70
CA TYR A 46 2.83 3.27 2.70
C TYR A 46 4.23 2.97 3.23
N LEU A 47 4.76 1.80 2.85
CA LEU A 47 6.02 1.27 3.37
C LEU A 47 7.13 1.27 2.32
N ARG A 48 8.37 1.06 2.77
CA ARG A 48 9.46 0.75 1.83
C ARG A 48 9.19 -0.64 1.22
N PRO A 49 9.50 -0.85 -0.07
CA PRO A 49 9.21 -2.12 -0.75
C PRO A 49 9.73 -3.38 -0.02
N ARG A 50 10.93 -3.31 0.57
CA ARG A 50 11.51 -4.43 1.37
C ARG A 50 10.69 -4.74 2.63
N ASP A 51 10.14 -3.72 3.28
CA ASP A 51 9.40 -3.89 4.52
C ASP A 51 8.04 -4.54 4.24
N ILE A 52 7.44 -4.28 3.07
CA ILE A 52 6.13 -4.85 2.70
C ILE A 52 6.11 -6.37 2.84
N ALA A 53 7.08 -7.08 2.28
CA ALA A 53 7.17 -8.53 2.34
C ALA A 53 7.25 -9.03 3.80
N ILE A 54 8.07 -8.36 4.63
CA ILE A 54 8.26 -8.69 6.05
C ILE A 54 6.96 -8.53 6.84
N TYR A 55 6.23 -7.43 6.62
CA TYR A 55 5.02 -7.14 7.37
C TYR A 55 3.87 -8.09 6.99
N VAL A 56 3.74 -8.41 5.70
CA VAL A 56 2.75 -9.41 5.23
C VAL A 56 3.10 -10.80 5.74
N SER A 57 4.37 -11.23 5.64
CA SER A 57 4.78 -12.56 6.13
C SER A 57 4.59 -12.72 7.64
N SER A 58 4.65 -11.62 8.40
CA SER A 58 4.41 -11.62 9.84
C SER A 58 2.93 -11.62 10.24
N GLY A 59 1.99 -11.48 9.29
CA GLY A 59 0.55 -11.34 9.56
C GLY A 59 0.14 -9.98 10.14
N LYS A 60 1.06 -9.01 10.23
CA LYS A 60 0.76 -7.64 10.66
C LYS A 60 -0.02 -6.87 9.60
N LEU A 61 0.18 -7.20 8.34
CA LEU A 61 -0.60 -6.70 7.20
C LEU A 61 -1.15 -7.90 6.43
N ASP A 62 -2.28 -7.71 5.79
CA ASP A 62 -3.03 -8.81 5.18
C ASP A 62 -2.61 -9.01 3.72
N ILE A 63 -2.31 -7.91 3.00
CA ILE A 63 -1.92 -7.91 1.59
C ILE A 63 -0.80 -6.88 1.37
N GLY A 64 0.07 -7.08 0.38
CA GLY A 64 1.09 -6.10 0.00
C GLY A 64 1.42 -6.10 -1.48
N ILE A 65 1.65 -4.92 -2.05
CA ILE A 65 2.15 -4.73 -3.41
C ILE A 65 3.66 -4.47 -3.34
N THR A 66 4.49 -5.34 -3.92
CA THR A 66 5.94 -5.14 -3.97
C THR A 66 6.57 -5.85 -5.19
N GLY A 67 7.85 -5.59 -5.43
CA GLY A 67 8.62 -6.27 -6.48
C GLY A 67 8.86 -7.74 -6.15
N ARG A 68 8.84 -8.61 -7.16
CA ARG A 68 9.11 -10.05 -6.98
C ARG A 68 10.55 -10.33 -6.52
N ASP A 69 11.47 -9.41 -6.82
CA ASP A 69 12.89 -9.48 -6.51
C ASP A 69 13.23 -9.17 -5.04
N LEU A 70 12.23 -8.83 -4.22
CA LEU A 70 12.39 -8.42 -2.83
C LEU A 70 12.03 -9.50 -1.81
#